data_AF-A0A1F2TMM6-F1
#
_entry.id   AF-A0A1F2TMM6-F1
#
_cell.length_a   1.000
_cell.length_b   1.000
_cell.length_c   1.000
_cell.angle_alpha   90.00
_cell.angle_beta   90.00
_cell.angle_gamma   90.00
#
_symmetry.space_group_name_H-M   'P 1'
#
loop_
_entity.id
_entity.type
_entity.pdbx_description
1 polymer ?
#
loop_
_entity_poly.entity_id
_entity_poly.type
_entity_poly.pdbx_seq_one_letter_code
_entity_poly.pdbx_strand_id
1 'polypeptide(L)'
;MFALDFINTVAFGGVVLFAGHGVRRALPWLARYNVPAPVVGGLVVAVVVLIARSRGVELATFDTRLQVPLMIAFFTTVGFGASVSLLKVGGPQVVFFFALSTVLAVLQNVVGVALAQPLGMHPLFGVLNGSVTLTGGPATGLAFAPQFEQAGVSGAATIAVAAAMVGIVSGGLIGGPIGTLLIERHRLRQPLRGPRLGAPPLATHIVEHQLNDAAEPSAPAGEDKESYALLKGLVVILVAMWIGSWVGARFTAMGITLPAYIGAMLVAAAIRNVDDVAGVIGLSQRVIDDIGSVSLSLFLVLALMTLQLWQLAAVALPMLVILAAQVVLVAVACWPMFRLMGADYDAAVMSGGLCGFMLGTTANAMASMETIVDRYGPAPRAYLVVPMVGAFFIDFTNALLITVCLNIWS
;
A
#
# COMPACT_ATOMS: atom_id res chain seq x y z
N MET A 1 20.34 28.72 -3.79
CA MET A 1 20.07 27.29 -4.02
C MET A 1 20.92 26.48 -3.06
N PHE A 2 20.30 25.80 -2.09
CA PHE A 2 20.99 24.86 -1.21
C PHE A 2 21.10 23.50 -1.92
N ALA A 3 22.31 23.07 -2.23
CA ALA A 3 22.53 21.71 -2.74
C ALA A 3 22.79 20.80 -1.55
N LEU A 4 21.83 19.93 -1.25
CA LEU A 4 22.02 18.91 -0.23
C LEU A 4 22.63 17.69 -0.90
N ASP A 5 23.83 17.32 -0.49
CA ASP A 5 24.44 16.06 -0.92
C ASP A 5 23.64 14.85 -0.40
N PHE A 6 24.10 13.65 -0.75
CA PHE A 6 23.46 12.40 -0.37
C PHE A 6 23.19 12.28 1.14
N ILE A 7 24.19 12.52 1.99
CA ILE A 7 24.05 12.35 3.44
C ILE A 7 23.11 13.41 3.99
N ASN A 8 23.28 14.67 3.56
CA ASN A 8 22.47 15.79 4.00
C ASN A 8 21.00 15.63 3.57
N THR A 9 20.74 15.13 2.37
CA THR A 9 19.38 14.87 1.87
C THR A 9 18.69 13.79 2.69
N VAL A 10 19.36 12.67 2.96
CA VAL A 10 18.78 11.57 3.74
C VAL A 10 18.54 11.99 5.19
N ALA A 11 19.50 12.69 5.81
CA ALA A 11 19.34 13.22 7.17
C ALA A 11 18.18 14.22 7.24
N PHE A 12 18.09 15.15 6.28
CA PHE A 12 16.98 16.08 6.18
C PHE A 12 15.64 15.37 5.97
N GLY A 13 15.58 14.35 5.10
CA GLY A 13 14.41 13.49 4.92
C GLY A 13 13.96 12.81 6.20
N GLY A 14 14.91 12.31 7.02
CA GLY A 14 14.64 11.79 8.35
C GLY A 14 14.01 12.83 9.28
N VAL A 15 14.57 14.04 9.33
CA VAL A 15 13.99 15.15 10.12
C VAL A 15 12.58 15.48 9.64
N VAL A 16 12.36 15.57 8.33
CA VAL A 16 11.05 15.85 7.71
C VAL A 16 10.04 14.75 8.03
N LEU A 17 10.46 13.49 8.05
CA LEU A 17 9.62 12.35 8.44
C LEU A 17 9.13 12.49 9.89
N PHE A 18 10.02 12.81 10.82
CA PHE A 18 9.65 13.04 12.23
C PHE A 18 8.83 14.33 12.42
N ALA A 19 9.10 15.38 11.64
CA ALA A 19 8.25 16.56 11.59
C ALA A 19 6.82 16.20 11.14
N GLY A 20 6.68 15.32 10.15
CA GLY A 20 5.39 14.77 9.72
C GLY A 20 4.64 14.04 10.84
N HIS A 21 5.34 13.27 11.68
CA HIS A 21 4.76 12.68 12.89
C HIS A 21 4.30 13.75 13.89
N GLY A 22 5.10 14.80 14.09
CA GLY A 22 4.74 15.95 14.92
C GLY A 22 3.47 16.65 14.44
N VAL A 23 3.36 16.92 13.14
CA VAL A 23 2.16 17.53 12.53
C VAL A 23 0.94 16.63 12.69
N ARG A 24 1.08 15.32 12.43
CA ARG A 24 -0.01 14.34 12.61
C ARG A 24 -0.49 14.27 14.07
N ARG A 25 0.41 14.46 15.04
CA ARG A 25 0.06 14.54 16.47
C ARG A 25 -0.63 15.86 16.83
N ALA A 26 -0.23 16.97 16.21
CA ALA A 26 -0.83 18.28 16.43
C ALA A 26 -2.19 18.45 15.74
N LEU A 27 -2.42 17.75 14.63
CA LEU A 27 -3.65 17.79 13.83
C LEU A 27 -4.34 16.40 13.83
N PRO A 28 -5.19 16.10 14.83
CA PRO A 28 -5.77 14.76 15.02
C PRO A 28 -6.60 14.26 13.84
N TRP A 29 -7.13 15.16 13.01
CA TRP A 29 -7.90 14.77 11.82
C TRP A 29 -7.02 14.06 10.76
N LEU A 30 -5.74 14.43 10.63
CA LEU A 30 -4.79 13.71 9.75
C LEU A 30 -4.58 12.27 10.24
N ALA A 31 -4.49 12.09 11.56
CA ALA A 31 -4.39 10.77 12.16
C ALA A 31 -5.67 9.96 11.96
N ARG A 32 -6.84 10.59 12.13
CA ARG A 32 -8.17 9.96 11.97
C ARG A 32 -8.40 9.43 10.55
N TYR A 33 -7.89 10.10 9.53
CA TYR A 33 -7.99 9.64 8.14
C TYR A 33 -6.84 8.74 7.68
N ASN A 34 -5.96 8.30 8.59
CA ASN A 34 -4.80 7.46 8.29
C ASN A 34 -3.84 8.04 7.24
N VAL A 35 -3.70 9.37 7.21
CA VAL A 35 -2.70 10.01 6.35
C VAL A 35 -1.29 9.64 6.85
N PRO A 36 -0.43 9.02 6.02
CA PRO A 36 0.89 8.60 6.46
C PRO A 36 1.77 9.79 6.86
N ALA A 37 2.50 9.68 7.97
CA ALA A 37 3.42 10.72 8.43
C ALA A 37 4.51 11.10 7.40
N PRO A 38 5.12 10.16 6.64
CA PRO A 38 6.04 10.51 5.55
C PRO A 38 5.40 11.44 4.52
N VAL A 39 4.12 11.24 4.23
CA VAL A 39 3.36 12.04 3.26
C VAL A 39 3.09 13.43 3.78
N VAL A 40 2.66 13.56 5.04
CA VAL A 40 2.49 14.88 5.67
C VAL A 40 3.80 15.65 5.65
N GLY A 41 4.91 15.03 6.09
CA GLY A 41 6.22 15.68 6.13
C GLY A 41 6.70 16.12 4.75
N GLY A 42 6.69 15.21 3.77
CA GLY A 42 7.16 15.50 2.42
C GLY A 42 6.31 16.55 1.70
N LEU A 43 4.97 16.52 1.87
CA LEU A 43 4.08 17.54 1.30
C LEU A 43 4.31 18.93 1.89
N VAL A 44 4.65 19.04 3.17
CA VAL A 44 5.03 20.34 3.77
C VAL A 44 6.24 20.92 3.03
N VAL A 45 7.28 20.11 2.78
CA VAL A 45 8.45 20.55 2.01
C VAL A 45 8.07 20.91 0.57
N ALA A 46 7.26 20.09 -0.10
CA ALA A 46 6.82 20.36 -1.47
C ALA A 46 6.02 21.68 -1.59
N VAL A 47 5.19 22.01 -0.60
CA VAL A 47 4.45 23.28 -0.53
C VAL A 47 5.41 24.46 -0.32
N VAL A 48 6.41 24.32 0.55
CA VAL A 48 7.43 25.37 0.75
C VAL A 48 8.21 25.61 -0.55
N VAL A 49 8.58 24.55 -1.26
CA VAL A 49 9.22 24.62 -2.59
C VAL A 49 8.31 25.30 -3.61
N LEU A 50 7.02 24.97 -3.64
CA LEU A 50 6.03 25.60 -4.52
C LEU A 50 5.92 27.12 -4.26
N ILE A 51 5.84 27.55 -3.00
CA ILE A 51 5.73 28.97 -2.61
C ILE A 51 6.99 29.74 -2.99
N ALA A 52 8.18 29.15 -2.83
CA ALA A 52 9.41 29.80 -3.24
C ALA A 52 9.52 29.90 -4.76
N ARG A 53 9.15 28.83 -5.48
CA ARG A 53 9.11 28.82 -6.95
C ARG A 53 8.15 29.88 -7.48
N SER A 54 6.99 30.09 -6.86
CA SER A 54 6.05 31.14 -7.27
C SER A 54 6.60 32.55 -7.06
N ARG A 55 7.68 32.71 -6.30
CA ARG A 55 8.43 33.96 -6.10
C ARG A 55 9.71 34.03 -6.94
N GLY A 56 9.93 33.06 -7.84
CA GLY A 56 11.13 32.98 -8.69
C GLY A 56 12.38 32.49 -7.96
N VAL A 57 12.24 31.85 -6.78
CA VAL A 57 13.37 31.36 -5.99
C VAL A 57 13.47 29.85 -6.07
N GLU A 58 14.61 29.34 -6.52
CA GLU A 58 14.98 27.93 -6.41
C GLU A 58 15.63 27.66 -5.05
N LEU A 59 14.86 27.07 -4.14
CA LEU A 59 15.28 26.84 -2.76
C LEU A 59 16.41 25.81 -2.65
N ALA A 60 16.17 24.59 -3.11
CA ALA A 60 17.06 23.46 -2.86
C ALA A 60 17.01 22.42 -3.98
N THR A 61 18.14 21.74 -4.15
CA THR A 61 18.27 20.50 -4.93
C THR A 61 18.59 19.36 -3.97
N PHE A 62 17.88 18.25 -4.13
CA PHE A 62 17.98 17.07 -3.26
C PHE A 62 18.63 15.91 -4.03
N ASP A 63 19.59 15.23 -3.42
CA ASP A 63 20.14 13.97 -3.93
C ASP A 63 19.26 12.79 -3.47
N THR A 64 18.39 12.31 -4.36
CA THR A 64 17.43 11.23 -4.07
C THR A 64 17.92 9.83 -4.47
N ARG A 65 19.23 9.60 -4.63
CA ARG A 65 19.76 8.28 -5.02
C ARG A 65 19.31 7.12 -4.13
N LEU A 66 19.04 7.38 -2.84
CA LEU A 66 18.57 6.36 -1.90
C LEU A 66 17.10 5.96 -2.11
N GLN A 67 16.32 6.79 -2.82
CA GLN A 67 14.89 6.55 -3.05
C GLN A 67 14.62 5.22 -3.75
N VAL A 68 15.37 4.91 -4.82
CA VAL A 68 15.17 3.68 -5.60
C VAL A 68 15.54 2.42 -4.81
N PRO A 69 16.71 2.32 -4.14
CA PRO A 69 17.01 1.19 -3.27
C PRO A 69 15.97 0.96 -2.16
N LEU A 70 15.49 2.02 -1.50
CA LEU A 70 14.47 1.91 -0.45
C LEU A 70 13.12 1.43 -1.00
N MET A 71 12.73 1.93 -2.16
CA MET A 71 11.53 1.48 -2.87
C MET A 71 11.63 -0.01 -3.20
N ILE A 72 12.75 -0.45 -3.80
CA ILE A 72 12.97 -1.86 -4.14
C ILE A 72 12.96 -2.71 -2.86
N ALA A 73 13.63 -2.28 -1.78
CA ALA A 73 13.62 -2.97 -0.51
C ALA A 73 12.19 -3.16 0.04
N PHE A 74 11.38 -2.10 0.06
CA PHE A 74 9.97 -2.17 0.48
C PHE A 74 9.16 -3.17 -0.35
N PHE A 75 9.20 -3.10 -1.69
CA PHE A 75 8.45 -4.07 -2.50
C PHE A 75 9.02 -5.49 -2.41
N THR A 76 10.29 -5.64 -2.07
CA THR A 76 10.89 -6.95 -1.75
C THR A 76 10.28 -7.53 -0.48
N THR A 77 10.04 -6.71 0.56
CA THR A 77 9.34 -7.17 1.79
C THR A 77 7.90 -7.56 1.52
N VAL A 78 7.18 -6.84 0.65
CA VAL A 78 5.85 -7.24 0.16
C VAL A 78 5.91 -8.61 -0.53
N GLY A 79 6.95 -8.86 -1.34
CA GLY A 79 7.20 -10.16 -1.95
C GLY A 79 7.38 -11.29 -0.94
N PHE A 80 8.11 -11.05 0.15
CA PHE A 80 8.21 -12.02 1.25
C PHE A 80 6.87 -12.29 1.96
N GLY A 81 5.92 -11.35 1.92
CA GLY A 81 4.56 -11.58 2.41
C GLY A 81 3.71 -12.49 1.52
N ALA A 82 4.10 -12.72 0.26
CA ALA A 82 3.36 -13.54 -0.70
C ALA A 82 3.62 -15.06 -0.49
N SER A 83 3.18 -15.59 0.64
CA SER A 83 3.31 -17.01 1.01
C SER A 83 2.06 -17.84 0.71
N VAL A 84 2.24 -18.99 0.07
CA VAL A 84 1.18 -19.99 -0.14
C VAL A 84 0.78 -20.64 1.19
N SER A 85 1.70 -20.75 2.15
CA SER A 85 1.40 -21.24 3.50
C SER A 85 0.44 -20.27 4.21
N LEU A 86 0.74 -18.97 4.16
CA LEU A 86 -0.15 -17.91 4.65
C LEU A 86 -1.54 -17.97 4.00
N LEU A 87 -1.58 -18.14 2.67
CA LEU A 87 -2.85 -18.21 1.95
C LEU A 87 -3.70 -19.43 2.38
N LYS A 88 -3.05 -20.57 2.66
CA LYS A 88 -3.72 -21.79 3.13
C LYS A 88 -4.26 -21.64 4.55
N VAL A 89 -3.52 -20.98 5.44
CA VAL A 89 -3.98 -20.66 6.81
C VAL A 89 -5.25 -19.80 6.77
N GLY A 90 -5.31 -18.87 5.82
CA GLY A 90 -6.50 -18.04 5.58
C GLY A 90 -7.77 -18.79 5.14
N GLY A 91 -7.62 -20.01 4.65
CA GLY A 91 -8.74 -20.85 4.21
C GLY A 91 -9.44 -20.33 2.94
N PRO A 92 -10.56 -20.96 2.56
CA PRO A 92 -11.24 -20.67 1.29
C PRO A 92 -11.81 -19.25 1.19
N GLN A 93 -12.10 -18.61 2.33
CA GLN A 93 -12.64 -17.25 2.35
C GLN A 93 -11.61 -16.21 1.94
N VAL A 94 -10.34 -16.37 2.35
CA VAL A 94 -9.25 -15.47 1.90
C VAL A 94 -9.07 -15.55 0.40
N VAL A 95 -9.02 -16.76 -0.16
CA VAL A 95 -8.87 -16.96 -1.61
C VAL A 95 -10.04 -16.33 -2.37
N PHE A 96 -11.27 -16.50 -1.90
CA PHE A 96 -12.43 -15.92 -2.55
C PHE A 96 -12.45 -14.38 -2.44
N PHE A 97 -12.18 -13.84 -1.25
CA PHE A 97 -12.08 -12.40 -1.03
C PHE A 97 -11.00 -11.78 -1.92
N PHE A 98 -9.84 -12.43 -2.01
CA PHE A 98 -8.72 -12.05 -2.87
C PHE A 98 -9.10 -12.06 -4.35
N ALA A 99 -9.78 -13.10 -4.82
CA ALA A 99 -10.26 -13.16 -6.20
C ALA A 99 -11.21 -12.01 -6.52
N LEU A 100 -12.17 -11.70 -5.63
CA LEU A 100 -13.08 -10.58 -5.86
C LEU A 100 -12.37 -9.23 -5.81
N SER A 101 -11.42 -9.05 -4.90
CA SER A 101 -10.60 -7.83 -4.79
C SER A 101 -9.76 -7.62 -6.05
N THR A 102 -9.21 -8.71 -6.61
CA THR A 102 -8.47 -8.69 -7.87
C THR A 102 -9.37 -8.28 -9.04
N VAL A 103 -10.59 -8.85 -9.13
CA VAL A 103 -11.57 -8.43 -10.14
C VAL A 103 -11.90 -6.95 -10.00
N LEU A 104 -12.07 -6.45 -8.77
CA LEU A 104 -12.34 -5.03 -8.53
C LEU A 104 -11.15 -4.15 -8.94
N ALA A 105 -9.91 -4.55 -8.69
CA ALA A 105 -8.72 -3.84 -9.16
C ALA A 105 -8.67 -3.75 -10.70
N VAL A 106 -9.00 -4.84 -11.40
CA VAL A 106 -9.15 -4.84 -12.86
C VAL A 106 -10.24 -3.86 -13.30
N LEU A 107 -11.40 -3.88 -12.64
CA LEU A 107 -12.51 -2.96 -12.94
C LEU A 107 -12.12 -1.50 -12.70
N GLN A 108 -11.36 -1.19 -11.63
CA GLN A 108 -10.85 0.16 -11.40
C GLN A 108 -9.98 0.63 -12.57
N ASN A 109 -9.11 -0.23 -13.11
CA ASN A 109 -8.27 0.14 -14.26
C ASN A 109 -9.10 0.33 -15.53
N VAL A 110 -10.04 -0.57 -15.82
CA VAL A 110 -10.91 -0.48 -16.99
C VAL A 110 -11.77 0.78 -16.95
N VAL A 111 -12.41 1.08 -15.81
CA VAL A 111 -13.22 2.30 -15.63
C VAL A 111 -12.34 3.54 -15.71
N GLY A 112 -11.13 3.50 -15.14
CA GLY A 112 -10.16 4.59 -15.24
C GLY A 112 -9.82 4.91 -16.69
N VAL A 113 -9.46 3.91 -17.49
CA VAL A 113 -9.17 4.05 -18.93
C VAL A 113 -10.38 4.58 -19.69
N ALA A 114 -11.55 4.01 -19.45
CA ALA A 114 -12.79 4.38 -20.14
C ALA A 114 -13.20 5.84 -19.89
N LEU A 115 -12.88 6.38 -18.71
CA LEU A 115 -13.15 7.79 -18.38
C LEU A 115 -12.03 8.73 -18.82
N ALA A 116 -10.77 8.27 -18.87
CA ALA A 116 -9.64 9.10 -19.29
C ALA A 116 -9.75 9.55 -20.75
N GLN A 117 -10.12 8.64 -21.65
CA GLN A 117 -10.23 8.91 -23.09
C GLN A 117 -11.19 10.05 -23.46
N PRO A 118 -12.47 10.06 -23.00
CA PRO A 118 -13.39 11.15 -23.32
C PRO A 118 -13.00 12.49 -22.67
N LEU A 119 -12.17 12.46 -21.62
CA LEU A 119 -11.61 13.66 -20.97
C LEU A 119 -10.35 14.18 -21.68
N GLY A 120 -9.95 13.58 -22.80
CA GLY A 120 -8.75 13.95 -23.55
C GLY A 120 -7.44 13.56 -22.86
N MET A 121 -7.49 12.66 -21.88
CA MET A 121 -6.34 12.20 -21.12
C MET A 121 -5.80 10.87 -21.66
N HIS A 122 -4.50 10.63 -21.46
CA HIS A 122 -3.87 9.35 -21.81
C HIS A 122 -4.54 8.18 -21.07
N PRO A 123 -4.76 6.99 -21.68
CA PRO A 123 -5.37 5.84 -20.99
C PRO A 123 -4.71 5.50 -19.66
N LEU A 124 -3.38 5.54 -19.61
CA LEU A 124 -2.60 5.31 -18.38
C LEU A 124 -2.83 6.38 -17.31
N PHE A 125 -3.26 7.60 -17.65
CA PHE A 125 -3.71 8.56 -16.63
C PHE A 125 -4.91 8.00 -15.85
N GLY A 126 -5.81 7.30 -16.54
CA GLY A 126 -6.94 6.61 -15.93
C GLY A 126 -6.52 5.45 -15.03
N VAL A 127 -5.58 4.62 -15.49
CA VAL A 127 -5.01 3.50 -14.71
C VAL A 127 -4.31 4.02 -13.45
N LEU A 128 -3.55 5.11 -13.57
CA LEU A 128 -2.86 5.77 -12.46
C LEU A 128 -3.85 6.27 -11.39
N ASN A 129 -4.97 6.84 -11.81
CA ASN A 129 -6.07 7.27 -10.94
C ASN A 129 -7.05 6.12 -10.57
N GLY A 130 -6.70 4.88 -10.90
CA GLY A 130 -7.45 3.66 -10.56
C GLY A 130 -6.70 2.84 -9.53
N SER A 131 -6.53 1.54 -9.79
CA SER A 131 -5.95 0.60 -8.81
C SER A 131 -4.52 0.92 -8.41
N VAL A 132 -3.74 1.58 -9.28
CA VAL A 132 -2.34 1.95 -9.01
C VAL A 132 -2.21 2.73 -7.71
N THR A 133 -3.11 3.69 -7.49
CA THR A 133 -3.06 4.61 -6.35
C THR A 133 -4.14 4.33 -5.32
N LEU A 134 -5.31 3.85 -5.76
CA LEU A 134 -6.45 3.62 -4.87
C LEU A 134 -6.38 2.26 -4.18
N THR A 135 -5.87 1.22 -4.84
CA THR A 135 -5.63 -0.07 -4.20
C THR A 135 -4.20 -0.16 -3.67
N GLY A 136 -3.20 0.25 -4.48
CA GLY A 136 -1.79 0.15 -4.13
C GLY A 136 -1.23 1.30 -3.27
N GLY A 137 -2.03 2.34 -3.03
CA GLY A 137 -1.64 3.50 -2.22
C GLY A 137 -0.53 4.37 -2.84
N PRO A 138 0.01 5.32 -2.06
CA PRO A 138 1.05 6.24 -2.53
C PRO A 138 2.36 5.53 -2.87
N ALA A 139 2.64 4.39 -2.22
CA ALA A 139 3.86 3.62 -2.43
C ALA A 139 3.92 3.05 -3.85
N THR A 140 2.85 2.36 -4.26
CA THR A 140 2.72 1.77 -5.60
C THR A 140 2.66 2.85 -6.67
N GLY A 141 1.86 3.90 -6.44
CA GLY A 141 1.80 5.04 -7.35
C GLY A 141 3.15 5.71 -7.61
N LEU A 142 3.94 5.97 -6.56
CA LEU A 142 5.27 6.55 -6.71
C LEU A 142 6.28 5.56 -7.33
N ALA A 143 6.11 4.26 -7.07
CA ALA A 143 7.01 3.25 -7.61
C ALA A 143 6.84 2.99 -9.11
N PHE A 144 5.61 3.19 -9.61
CA PHE A 144 5.29 3.13 -11.04
C PHE A 144 5.37 4.49 -11.76
N ALA A 145 5.43 5.61 -11.03
CA ALA A 145 5.43 6.94 -11.62
C ALA A 145 6.47 7.11 -12.76
N PRO A 146 7.74 6.65 -12.62
CA PRO A 146 8.71 6.78 -13.71
C PRO A 146 8.29 6.07 -15.01
N GLN A 147 7.67 4.89 -14.90
CA GLN A 147 7.19 4.12 -16.07
C GLN A 147 5.98 4.79 -16.71
N PHE A 148 5.09 5.38 -15.91
CA PHE A 148 3.95 6.14 -16.41
C PHE A 148 4.39 7.44 -17.09
N GLU A 149 5.41 8.12 -16.58
CA GLU A 149 6.01 9.31 -17.24
C GLU A 149 6.65 8.94 -18.57
N GLN A 150 7.41 7.83 -18.62
CA GLN A 150 7.99 7.32 -19.86
C GLN A 150 6.92 6.94 -20.89
N ALA A 151 5.77 6.45 -20.43
CA ALA A 151 4.61 6.11 -21.26
C ALA A 151 3.67 7.31 -21.52
N GLY A 152 4.11 8.55 -21.29
CA GLY A 152 3.42 9.77 -21.72
C GLY A 152 2.51 10.45 -20.69
N VAL A 153 2.41 9.95 -19.46
CA VAL A 153 1.65 10.60 -18.37
C VAL A 153 2.54 11.61 -17.64
N SER A 154 2.51 12.85 -18.09
CA SER A 154 3.32 13.93 -17.48
C SER A 154 2.94 14.18 -16.02
N GLY A 155 3.95 14.22 -15.13
CA GLY A 155 3.77 14.47 -13.71
C GLY A 155 3.11 13.32 -12.95
N ALA A 156 3.36 12.09 -13.38
CA ALA A 156 2.75 10.90 -12.80
C ALA A 156 2.97 10.80 -11.29
N ALA A 157 4.14 11.18 -10.77
CA ALA A 157 4.41 11.16 -9.33
C ALA A 157 3.47 12.09 -8.54
N THR A 158 3.24 13.30 -9.05
CA THR A 158 2.35 14.30 -8.43
C THR A 158 0.90 13.84 -8.49
N ILE A 159 0.46 13.32 -9.64
CA ILE A 159 -0.88 12.75 -9.83
C ILE A 159 -1.08 11.56 -8.88
N ALA A 160 -0.09 10.66 -8.80
CA ALA A 160 -0.16 9.45 -8.00
C ALA A 160 -0.42 9.75 -6.52
N VAL A 161 0.32 10.71 -5.97
CA VAL A 161 0.18 11.10 -4.57
C VAL A 161 -1.14 11.81 -4.34
N ALA A 162 -1.55 12.72 -5.23
CA ALA A 162 -2.84 13.40 -5.10
C ALA A 162 -4.01 12.40 -5.13
N ALA A 163 -4.00 11.47 -6.08
CA ALA A 163 -5.00 10.41 -6.22
C ALA A 163 -5.05 9.50 -4.99
N ALA A 164 -3.88 9.03 -4.52
CA ALA A 164 -3.79 8.19 -3.32
C ALA A 164 -4.31 8.92 -2.07
N MET A 165 -4.07 10.22 -1.94
CA MET A 165 -4.57 11.01 -0.81
C MET A 165 -6.09 11.20 -0.84
N VAL A 166 -6.68 11.49 -2.01
CA VAL A 166 -8.14 11.53 -2.18
C VAL A 166 -8.74 10.17 -1.85
N GLY A 167 -8.09 9.10 -2.32
CA GLY A 167 -8.40 7.73 -1.95
C GLY A 167 -8.47 7.54 -0.44
N ILE A 168 -7.33 7.68 0.26
CA ILE A 168 -7.21 7.46 1.71
C ILE A 168 -8.31 8.21 2.48
N VAL A 169 -8.54 9.49 2.15
CA VAL A 169 -9.60 10.27 2.80
C VAL A 169 -10.99 9.71 2.49
N SER A 170 -11.28 9.42 1.22
CA SER A 170 -12.58 8.87 0.81
C SER A 170 -12.85 7.49 1.42
N GLY A 171 -11.91 6.54 1.34
CA GLY A 171 -12.04 5.21 1.92
C GLY A 171 -12.28 5.24 3.43
N GLY A 172 -11.57 6.12 4.16
CA GLY A 172 -11.81 6.32 5.60
C GLY A 172 -13.17 6.95 5.92
N LEU A 173 -13.70 7.81 5.03
CA LEU A 173 -15.01 8.44 5.20
C LEU A 173 -16.17 7.48 4.92
N ILE A 174 -16.08 6.66 3.88
CA ILE A 174 -17.22 5.85 3.41
C ILE A 174 -17.19 4.39 3.88
N GLY A 175 -16.04 3.83 4.27
CA GLY A 175 -15.92 2.43 4.68
C GLY A 175 -16.78 2.06 5.88
N GLY A 176 -16.68 2.83 6.98
CA GLY A 176 -17.50 2.64 8.18
C GLY A 176 -19.01 2.79 7.93
N PRO A 177 -19.47 3.88 7.28
CA PRO A 177 -20.88 4.06 6.93
C PRO A 177 -21.45 2.97 6.02
N ILE A 178 -20.70 2.47 5.03
CA ILE A 178 -21.17 1.39 4.15
C ILE A 178 -21.38 0.09 4.94
N GLY A 179 -20.41 -0.30 5.77
CA GLY A 179 -20.57 -1.49 6.62
C GLY A 179 -21.75 -1.35 7.59
N THR A 180 -21.90 -0.16 8.19
CA THR A 180 -23.04 0.19 9.06
C THR A 180 -24.37 0.05 8.32
N LEU A 181 -24.48 0.61 7.11
CA LEU A 181 -25.68 0.53 6.28
C LEU A 181 -26.06 -0.92 5.97
N LEU A 182 -25.08 -1.77 5.63
CA LEU A 182 -25.31 -3.19 5.36
C LEU A 182 -25.83 -3.93 6.59
N ILE A 183 -25.25 -3.67 7.77
CA ILE A 183 -25.67 -4.26 9.05
C ILE A 183 -27.11 -3.85 9.40
N GLU A 184 -27.42 -2.56 9.32
CA GLU A 184 -28.74 -2.05 9.70
C GLU A 184 -29.83 -2.50 8.73
N ARG A 185 -29.56 -2.46 7.42
CA ARG A 185 -30.52 -2.87 6.39
C ARG A 185 -30.87 -4.36 6.47
N HIS A 186 -29.92 -5.21 6.82
CA HIS A 186 -30.12 -6.66 6.92
C HIS A 186 -30.37 -7.15 8.36
N ARG A 187 -30.46 -6.24 9.34
CA ARG A 187 -30.71 -6.54 10.76
C ARG A 187 -29.70 -7.53 11.36
N LEU A 188 -28.43 -7.40 10.97
CA LEU A 188 -27.33 -8.30 11.37
C LEU A 188 -26.70 -7.95 12.72
N ARG A 189 -27.46 -7.29 13.61
CA ARG A 189 -26.93 -6.85 14.90
C ARG A 189 -26.60 -8.06 15.77
N GLN A 190 -25.34 -8.19 16.18
CA GLN A 190 -25.01 -9.16 17.22
C GLN A 190 -25.46 -8.61 18.58
N PRO A 191 -26.01 -9.46 19.48
CA PRO A 191 -26.16 -9.08 20.87
C PRO A 191 -24.77 -8.81 21.46
N LEU A 192 -24.56 -7.62 22.04
CA LEU A 192 -23.35 -7.28 22.77
C LEU A 192 -23.09 -8.33 23.86
N ARG A 193 -22.20 -9.29 23.60
CA ARG A 193 -21.81 -10.32 24.57
C ARG A 193 -20.50 -9.94 25.24
N GLY A 194 -20.59 -9.62 26.54
CA GLY A 194 -19.48 -9.71 27.49
C GLY A 194 -18.36 -8.67 27.38
N PRO A 195 -17.45 -8.62 28.36
CA PRO A 195 -16.51 -7.52 28.52
C PRO A 195 -15.57 -7.42 27.33
N ARG A 196 -15.20 -6.17 27.01
CA ARG A 196 -14.17 -5.80 26.03
C ARG A 196 -12.98 -6.74 26.13
N LEU A 197 -12.87 -7.70 25.21
CA LEU A 197 -11.57 -8.25 24.86
C LEU A 197 -10.76 -7.06 24.31
N GLY A 198 -9.52 -6.92 24.76
CA GLY A 198 -8.66 -5.80 24.41
C GLY A 198 -8.55 -5.56 22.89
N ALA A 199 -7.93 -4.44 22.52
CA ALA A 199 -7.70 -4.02 21.14
C ALA A 199 -7.48 -5.24 20.22
N PRO A 200 -8.24 -5.38 19.12
CA PRO A 200 -8.11 -6.54 18.24
C PRO A 200 -6.63 -6.67 17.86
N PRO A 201 -6.03 -7.86 18.00
CA PRO A 201 -4.63 -8.04 17.67
C PRO A 201 -4.39 -7.58 16.24
N LEU A 202 -3.31 -6.83 16.00
CA LEU A 202 -2.89 -6.52 14.64
C LEU A 202 -2.85 -7.83 13.82
N ALA A 203 -3.17 -7.74 12.53
CA ALA A 203 -3.09 -8.89 11.62
C ALA A 203 -1.78 -9.66 11.73
N THR A 204 -0.67 -8.97 11.98
CA THR A 204 0.64 -9.54 12.28
C THR A 204 0.62 -10.47 13.49
N HIS A 205 -0.04 -10.11 14.60
CA HIS A 205 -0.14 -11.00 15.77
C HIS A 205 -1.05 -12.21 15.55
N ILE A 206 -2.09 -12.11 14.72
CA ILE A 206 -2.97 -13.26 14.39
C ILE A 206 -2.23 -14.24 13.48
N VAL A 207 -1.54 -13.72 12.47
CA VAL A 207 -0.77 -14.49 11.49
C VAL A 207 0.46 -15.11 12.16
N GLU A 208 1.21 -14.33 12.94
CA GLU A 208 2.39 -14.79 13.68
C GLU A 208 2.02 -15.84 14.75
N HIS A 209 0.90 -15.69 15.46
CA HIS A 209 0.45 -16.71 16.43
C HIS A 209 -0.08 -17.99 15.78
N GLN A 210 -0.58 -17.94 14.53
CA GLN A 210 -1.02 -19.14 13.80
C GLN A 210 0.10 -19.85 13.02
N LEU A 211 1.25 -19.18 12.80
CA LEU A 211 2.42 -19.77 12.14
C LEU A 211 3.56 -20.12 13.12
N ASN A 212 3.64 -19.46 14.27
CA ASN A 212 4.69 -19.68 15.27
C ASN A 212 4.37 -20.84 16.24
N ASP A 213 4.23 -22.04 15.68
CA ASP A 213 4.84 -23.22 16.31
C ASP A 213 6.30 -23.42 15.83
N ALA A 214 6.82 -22.55 14.95
CA ALA A 214 8.18 -22.61 14.42
C ALA A 214 9.15 -21.64 15.15
N ALA A 215 9.94 -22.22 16.05
CA ALA A 215 11.24 -21.80 16.60
C ALA A 215 11.54 -20.29 16.82
N GLU A 216 11.76 -19.92 18.09
CA GLU A 216 12.47 -18.68 18.44
C GLU A 216 13.75 -18.54 17.59
N PRO A 217 14.11 -17.32 17.14
CA PRO A 217 15.36 -17.10 16.43
C PRO A 217 16.54 -17.52 17.32
N SER A 218 17.15 -18.66 16.96
CA SER A 218 18.37 -19.16 17.58
C SER A 218 19.53 -18.30 17.12
N ALA A 219 19.82 -17.23 17.86
CA ALA A 219 21.05 -16.46 17.67
C ALA A 219 22.26 -17.30 18.14
N PRO A 220 23.43 -17.14 17.50
CA PRO A 220 24.68 -17.71 18.00
C PRO A 220 24.95 -17.29 19.46
N ALA A 221 25.60 -18.17 20.23
CA ALA A 221 25.91 -17.89 21.63
C ALA A 221 26.74 -16.60 21.77
N GLY A 222 26.21 -15.60 22.48
CA GLY A 222 26.86 -14.31 22.73
C GLY A 222 26.35 -13.15 21.87
N GLU A 223 25.46 -13.38 20.90
CA GLU A 223 24.84 -12.32 20.10
C GLU A 223 23.45 -11.92 20.63
N ASP A 224 23.10 -10.65 20.44
CA ASP A 224 21.75 -10.14 20.71
C ASP A 224 20.75 -10.71 19.69
N LYS A 225 19.68 -11.35 20.19
CA LYS A 225 18.70 -12.06 19.36
C LYS A 225 17.99 -11.13 18.37
N GLU A 226 17.63 -9.93 18.78
CA GLU A 226 16.90 -8.98 17.94
C GLU A 226 17.80 -8.43 16.83
N SER A 227 19.02 -8.04 17.18
CA SER A 227 20.03 -7.52 16.25
C SER A 227 20.41 -8.55 15.20
N TYR A 228 20.58 -9.82 15.60
CA TYR A 228 20.86 -10.92 14.67
C TYR A 228 19.68 -11.16 13.72
N ALA A 229 18.44 -11.15 14.24
CA ALA A 229 17.25 -11.33 13.42
C ALA A 229 17.09 -10.19 12.39
N LEU A 230 17.30 -8.93 12.82
CA LEU A 230 17.30 -7.75 11.94
C LEU A 230 18.36 -7.85 10.85
N LEU A 231 19.61 -8.19 11.21
CA LEU A 231 20.70 -8.36 10.26
C LEU A 231 20.39 -9.46 9.24
N LYS A 232 19.91 -10.61 9.71
CA LYS A 232 19.50 -11.73 8.87
C LYS A 232 18.40 -11.34 7.89
N GLY A 233 17.35 -10.67 8.38
CA GLY A 233 16.26 -10.16 7.54
C GLY A 233 16.76 -9.18 6.48
N LEU A 234 17.61 -8.23 6.86
CA LEU A 234 18.21 -7.26 5.95
C LEU A 234 19.06 -7.93 4.86
N VAL A 235 19.93 -8.88 5.24
CA VAL A 235 20.78 -9.61 4.29
C VAL A 235 19.92 -10.40 3.30
N VAL A 236 18.88 -11.08 3.76
CA VAL A 236 17.99 -11.85 2.88
C VAL A 236 17.23 -10.95 1.92
N ILE A 237 16.78 -9.77 2.37
CA ILE A 237 16.21 -8.74 1.49
C ILE A 237 17.22 -8.31 0.43
N LEU A 238 18.46 -7.98 0.82
CA LEU A 238 19.51 -7.56 -0.12
C LEU A 238 19.85 -8.65 -1.14
N VAL A 239 19.89 -9.92 -0.73
CA VAL A 239 20.10 -11.06 -1.63
C VAL A 239 18.94 -11.18 -2.63
N ALA A 240 17.70 -11.04 -2.18
CA ALA A 240 16.53 -11.07 -3.06
C ALA A 240 16.54 -9.90 -4.06
N MET A 241 16.93 -8.70 -3.62
CA MET A 241 17.13 -7.53 -4.49
C MET A 241 18.22 -7.77 -5.54
N TRP A 242 19.34 -8.36 -5.13
CA TRP A 242 20.47 -8.61 -6.02
C TRP A 242 20.10 -9.63 -7.10
N ILE A 243 19.58 -10.80 -6.72
CA ILE A 243 19.13 -11.82 -7.68
C ILE A 243 17.98 -11.26 -8.54
N GLY A 244 17.06 -10.50 -7.93
CA GLY A 244 15.95 -9.85 -8.61
C GLY A 244 16.37 -8.89 -9.71
N SER A 245 17.51 -8.20 -9.55
CA SER A 245 18.06 -7.33 -10.59
C SER A 245 18.42 -8.09 -11.88
N TRP A 246 18.93 -9.31 -11.76
CA TRP A 246 19.21 -10.18 -12.90
C TRP A 246 17.94 -10.70 -13.55
N VAL A 247 16.93 -11.06 -12.75
CA VAL A 247 15.60 -11.46 -13.25
C VAL A 247 14.96 -10.32 -14.05
N GLY A 248 14.96 -9.10 -13.50
CA GLY A 248 14.46 -7.91 -14.18
C GLY A 248 15.14 -7.67 -15.52
N ALA A 249 16.48 -7.72 -15.55
CA ALA A 249 17.26 -7.56 -16.79
C ALA A 249 16.91 -8.60 -17.87
N ARG A 250 16.60 -9.84 -17.47
CA ARG A 250 16.17 -10.90 -18.40
C ARG A 250 14.80 -10.61 -19.01
N PHE A 251 13.84 -10.14 -18.23
CA PHE A 251 12.52 -9.75 -18.75
C PHE A 251 12.61 -8.56 -19.71
N THR A 252 13.42 -7.55 -19.38
CA THR A 252 13.67 -6.41 -20.28
C THR A 252 14.30 -6.87 -21.60
N ALA A 253 15.23 -7.84 -21.56
CA ALA A 253 15.80 -8.42 -22.77
C ALA A 253 14.78 -9.18 -23.64
N MET A 254 13.67 -9.65 -23.06
CA MET A 254 12.55 -10.26 -23.80
C MET A 254 11.53 -9.23 -24.33
N GLY A 255 11.80 -7.93 -24.17
CA GLY A 255 10.91 -6.86 -24.61
C GLY A 255 9.76 -6.54 -23.64
N ILE A 256 9.76 -7.12 -22.43
CA ILE A 256 8.74 -6.85 -21.42
C ILE A 256 9.23 -5.73 -20.50
N THR A 257 8.49 -4.61 -20.47
CA THR A 257 8.81 -3.49 -19.58
C THR A 257 8.33 -3.80 -18.16
N LEU A 258 9.28 -3.99 -17.24
CA LEU A 258 9.01 -4.22 -15.82
C LEU A 258 9.64 -3.11 -14.97
N PRO A 259 8.95 -2.61 -13.93
CA PRO A 259 9.59 -1.84 -12.88
C PRO A 259 10.75 -2.61 -12.24
N ALA A 260 11.80 -1.87 -11.85
CA ALA A 260 13.03 -2.43 -11.29
C ALA A 260 12.79 -3.32 -10.05
N TYR A 261 11.72 -3.08 -9.30
CA TYR A 261 11.43 -3.84 -8.09
C TYR A 261 10.68 -5.15 -8.33
N ILE A 262 10.02 -5.36 -9.49
CA ILE A 262 9.22 -6.58 -9.72
C ILE A 262 10.08 -7.83 -9.68
N GLY A 263 11.29 -7.77 -10.27
CA GLY A 263 12.23 -8.88 -10.20
C GLY A 263 12.59 -9.26 -8.76
N ALA A 264 12.86 -8.27 -7.91
CA ALA A 264 13.15 -8.48 -6.49
C ALA A 264 11.96 -9.04 -5.71
N MET A 265 10.75 -8.52 -5.97
CA MET A 265 9.51 -8.98 -5.37
C MET A 265 9.19 -10.45 -5.71
N LEU A 266 9.38 -10.86 -6.98
CA LEU A 266 9.19 -12.25 -7.41
C LEU A 266 10.20 -13.19 -6.76
N VAL A 267 11.47 -12.78 -6.68
CA VAL A 267 12.52 -13.57 -6.03
C VAL A 267 12.26 -13.70 -4.53
N ALA A 268 11.84 -12.62 -3.86
CA ALA A 268 11.46 -12.65 -2.45
C ALA A 268 10.30 -13.62 -2.18
N ALA A 269 9.27 -13.60 -3.03
CA ALA A 269 8.17 -14.56 -2.94
C ALA A 269 8.66 -16.01 -3.11
N ALA A 270 9.58 -16.26 -4.06
CA ALA A 270 10.17 -17.59 -4.23
C ALA A 270 10.99 -18.03 -3.00
N ILE A 271 11.84 -17.14 -2.46
CA ILE A 271 12.64 -17.42 -1.26
C ILE A 271 11.72 -17.72 -0.07
N ARG A 272 10.67 -16.92 0.15
CA ARG A 272 9.70 -17.15 1.23
C ARG A 272 9.07 -18.53 1.14
N ASN A 273 8.52 -18.87 -0.03
CA ASN A 273 7.80 -20.14 -0.19
C ASN A 273 8.73 -21.35 -0.06
N VAL A 274 10.00 -21.22 -0.45
CA VAL A 274 11.01 -22.26 -0.19
C VAL A 274 11.32 -22.37 1.30
N ASP A 275 11.51 -21.24 1.99
CA ASP A 275 11.79 -21.23 3.43
C ASP A 275 10.62 -21.75 4.27
N ASP A 276 9.38 -21.44 3.91
CA ASP A 276 8.18 -21.93 4.60
C ASP A 276 8.06 -23.47 4.55
N VAL A 277 8.64 -24.13 3.54
CA VAL A 277 8.61 -25.59 3.38
C VAL A 277 9.87 -26.23 3.96
N ALA A 278 11.04 -25.64 3.71
CA ALA A 278 12.32 -26.21 4.08
C ALA A 278 12.73 -25.87 5.53
N GLY A 279 12.25 -24.75 6.08
CA GLY A 279 12.58 -24.26 7.42
C GLY A 279 14.05 -23.93 7.65
N VAL A 280 14.85 -23.80 6.57
CA VAL A 280 16.32 -23.71 6.65
C VAL A 280 16.76 -22.30 7.05
N ILE A 281 16.11 -21.28 6.51
CA ILE A 281 16.44 -19.90 6.83
C ILE A 281 15.69 -19.50 8.08
N GLY A 282 14.40 -19.83 8.26
CA GLY A 282 13.65 -19.46 9.46
C GLY A 282 13.48 -17.94 9.54
N LEU A 283 12.78 -17.39 8.55
CA LEU A 283 12.52 -15.96 8.40
C LEU A 283 11.35 -15.49 9.29
N SER A 284 11.64 -14.56 10.20
CA SER A 284 10.60 -13.84 10.94
C SER A 284 9.90 -12.84 10.01
N GLN A 285 8.59 -13.03 9.80
CA GLN A 285 7.77 -12.12 8.99
C GLN A 285 7.76 -10.71 9.62
N ARG A 286 7.66 -10.63 10.96
CA ARG A 286 7.67 -9.36 11.69
C ARG A 286 8.91 -8.52 11.40
N VAL A 287 10.10 -9.14 11.44
CA VAL A 287 11.37 -8.45 11.15
C VAL A 287 11.41 -7.93 9.71
N ILE A 288 10.94 -8.73 8.75
CA ILE A 288 10.87 -8.33 7.35
C ILE A 288 9.90 -7.14 7.19
N ASP A 289 8.74 -7.19 7.82
CA ASP A 289 7.74 -6.13 7.79
C ASP A 289 8.26 -4.83 8.44
N ASP A 290 9.00 -4.93 9.56
CA ASP A 290 9.61 -3.78 10.24
C ASP A 290 10.65 -3.08 9.35
N ILE A 291 11.54 -3.85 8.70
CA ILE A 291 12.50 -3.31 7.72
C ILE A 291 11.75 -2.66 6.56
N GLY A 292 10.71 -3.34 6.04
CA GLY A 292 9.86 -2.82 4.97
C GLY A 292 9.20 -1.49 5.31
N SER A 293 8.67 -1.36 6.53
CA SER A 293 8.01 -0.15 7.03
C SER A 293 8.98 1.04 7.14
N VAL A 294 10.21 0.80 7.61
CA VAL A 294 11.27 1.82 7.63
C VAL A 294 11.66 2.23 6.21
N SER A 295 11.88 1.25 5.32
CA SER A 295 12.18 1.50 3.91
C SER A 295 11.09 2.29 3.22
N LEU A 296 9.82 1.93 3.42
CA LEU A 296 8.65 2.65 2.90
C LEU A 296 8.62 4.09 3.39
N SER A 297 8.82 4.31 4.68
CA SER A 297 8.75 5.64 5.28
C SER A 297 9.81 6.58 4.73
N LEU A 298 11.04 6.09 4.59
CA LEU A 298 12.14 6.86 4.02
C LEU A 298 11.98 7.06 2.49
N PHE A 299 11.53 6.04 1.77
CA PHE A 299 11.24 6.14 0.34
C PHE A 299 10.17 7.22 0.07
N LEU A 300 9.05 7.14 0.79
CA LEU A 300 7.93 8.06 0.61
C LEU A 300 8.35 9.49 0.92
N VAL A 301 9.01 9.76 2.05
CA VAL A 301 9.38 11.14 2.41
C VAL A 301 10.33 11.75 1.37
N LEU A 302 11.34 11.00 0.92
CA LEU A 302 12.30 11.48 -0.09
C LEU A 302 11.61 11.77 -1.43
N ALA A 303 10.72 10.88 -1.87
CA ALA A 303 9.93 11.07 -3.08
C ALA A 303 9.05 12.33 -2.98
N LEU A 304 8.39 12.51 -1.84
CA LEU A 304 7.38 13.54 -1.62
C LEU A 304 7.98 14.93 -1.51
N MET A 305 9.17 15.06 -0.95
CA MET A 305 9.91 16.33 -0.88
C MET A 305 10.27 16.90 -2.26
N THR A 306 10.36 16.04 -3.29
CA THR A 306 10.69 16.43 -4.66
C THR A 306 9.48 16.64 -5.58
N LEU A 307 8.26 16.55 -5.06
CA LEU A 307 7.05 16.68 -5.87
C LEU A 307 6.87 18.06 -6.50
N GLN A 308 6.39 18.05 -7.73
CA GLN A 308 6.13 19.23 -8.53
C GLN A 308 4.64 19.57 -8.54
N LEU A 309 4.14 20.12 -7.42
CA LEU A 309 2.71 20.35 -7.20
C LEU A 309 2.02 21.20 -8.29
N TRP A 310 2.76 22.05 -8.99
CA TRP A 310 2.22 22.87 -10.10
C TRP A 310 1.77 22.04 -11.31
N GLN A 311 2.28 20.81 -11.49
CA GLN A 311 1.86 19.91 -12.57
C GLN A 311 0.40 19.46 -12.42
N LEU A 312 -0.14 19.51 -11.20
CA LEU A 312 -1.51 19.05 -10.91
C LEU A 312 -2.58 19.97 -11.47
N ALA A 313 -2.30 21.28 -11.58
CA ALA A 313 -3.30 22.28 -11.95
C ALA A 313 -3.94 22.02 -13.33
N ALA A 314 -3.15 21.55 -14.30
CA ALA A 314 -3.61 21.27 -15.65
C ALA A 314 -4.52 20.04 -15.75
N VAL A 315 -4.42 19.11 -14.79
CA VAL A 315 -5.08 17.79 -14.84
C VAL A 315 -6.09 17.58 -13.71
N ALA A 316 -6.26 18.58 -12.84
CA ALA A 316 -7.07 18.47 -11.62
C ALA A 316 -8.54 18.10 -11.90
N LEU A 317 -9.17 18.73 -12.90
CA LEU A 317 -10.57 18.46 -13.21
C LEU A 317 -10.78 17.03 -13.75
N PRO A 318 -10.05 16.56 -14.78
CA PRO A 318 -10.12 15.16 -15.21
C PRO A 318 -9.84 14.18 -14.07
N MET A 319 -8.86 14.47 -13.22
CA MET A 319 -8.51 13.65 -12.06
C MET A 319 -9.69 13.50 -11.10
N LEU A 320 -10.34 14.60 -10.72
CA LEU A 320 -11.48 14.59 -9.80
C LEU A 320 -12.66 13.80 -10.35
N VAL A 321 -12.95 13.90 -11.66
CA VAL A 321 -14.02 13.14 -12.30
C VAL A 321 -13.75 11.63 -12.21
N ILE A 322 -12.53 11.21 -12.55
CA ILE A 322 -12.15 9.79 -12.48
C ILE A 322 -12.20 9.30 -11.03
N LEU A 323 -11.60 10.03 -10.09
CA LEU A 323 -11.58 9.64 -8.67
C LEU A 323 -12.98 9.54 -8.08
N ALA A 324 -13.89 10.47 -8.40
CA ALA A 324 -15.28 10.39 -7.96
C ALA A 324 -15.97 9.12 -8.47
N ALA A 325 -15.75 8.76 -9.75
CA ALA A 325 -16.28 7.53 -10.31
C ALA A 325 -15.68 6.28 -9.64
N GLN A 326 -14.39 6.29 -9.28
CA GLN A 326 -13.74 5.20 -8.57
C GLN A 326 -14.32 5.01 -7.15
N VAL A 327 -14.56 6.10 -6.43
CA VAL A 327 -15.22 6.05 -5.12
C VAL A 327 -16.61 5.42 -5.22
N VAL A 328 -17.39 5.81 -6.24
CA VAL A 328 -18.70 5.21 -6.51
C VAL A 328 -18.58 3.73 -6.87
N LEU A 329 -17.63 3.36 -7.74
CA LEU A 329 -17.39 1.98 -8.15
C LEU A 329 -17.11 1.08 -6.94
N VAL A 330 -16.19 1.48 -6.06
CA VAL A 330 -15.86 0.69 -4.87
C VAL A 330 -17.03 0.66 -3.89
N ALA A 331 -17.74 1.76 -3.69
CA ALA A 331 -18.92 1.79 -2.82
C ALA A 331 -20.02 0.82 -3.32
N VAL A 332 -20.27 0.79 -4.63
CA VAL A 332 -21.21 -0.15 -5.25
C VAL A 332 -20.71 -1.60 -5.13
N ALA A 333 -19.41 -1.84 -5.31
CA ALA A 333 -18.80 -3.17 -5.21
C ALA A 333 -18.87 -3.77 -3.79
N CYS A 334 -19.08 -2.96 -2.75
CA CYS A 334 -19.29 -3.45 -1.38
C CYS A 334 -20.56 -4.31 -1.24
N TRP A 335 -21.59 -4.08 -2.05
CA TRP A 335 -22.82 -4.86 -2.03
C TRP A 335 -22.66 -6.29 -2.57
N PRO A 336 -22.16 -6.53 -3.80
CA PRO A 336 -21.90 -7.89 -4.28
C PRO A 336 -20.89 -8.58 -3.38
N MET A 337 -19.88 -7.87 -2.85
CA MET A 337 -18.95 -8.43 -1.90
C MET A 337 -19.66 -9.00 -0.66
N PHE A 338 -20.51 -8.20 -0.04
CA PHE A 338 -21.30 -8.62 1.12
C PHE A 338 -22.14 -9.87 0.83
N ARG A 339 -22.81 -9.93 -0.32
CA ARG A 339 -23.64 -11.09 -0.69
C ARG A 339 -22.82 -12.35 -0.94
N LEU A 340 -21.69 -12.22 -1.62
CA LEU A 340 -20.83 -13.36 -1.95
C LEU A 340 -20.05 -13.88 -0.74
N MET A 341 -19.80 -13.04 0.27
CA MET A 341 -19.17 -13.41 1.54
C MET A 341 -20.10 -14.04 2.58
N GLY A 342 -21.35 -14.33 2.20
CA GLY A 342 -22.33 -15.02 3.05
C GLY A 342 -23.40 -14.13 3.66
N ALA A 343 -23.39 -12.82 3.36
CA ALA A 343 -24.39 -11.85 3.81
C ALA A 343 -24.61 -11.80 5.33
N ASP A 344 -23.57 -12.10 6.11
CA ASP A 344 -23.55 -12.07 7.56
C ASP A 344 -22.85 -10.82 8.12
N TYR A 345 -22.77 -10.72 9.46
CA TYR A 345 -22.14 -9.58 10.13
C TYR A 345 -20.68 -9.39 9.71
N ASP A 346 -19.89 -10.47 9.71
CA ASP A 346 -18.49 -10.43 9.28
C ASP A 346 -18.35 -10.00 7.82
N ALA A 347 -19.24 -10.45 6.92
CA ALA A 347 -19.29 -10.00 5.53
C ALA A 347 -19.55 -8.49 5.40
N ALA A 348 -20.38 -7.91 6.27
CA ALA A 348 -20.63 -6.47 6.27
C ALA A 348 -19.41 -5.67 6.78
N VAL A 349 -18.72 -6.19 7.79
CA VAL A 349 -17.45 -5.62 8.28
C VAL A 349 -16.37 -5.74 7.21
N MET A 350 -16.28 -6.89 6.55
CA MET A 350 -15.40 -7.15 5.40
C MET A 350 -15.64 -6.17 4.26
N SER A 351 -16.90 -5.84 3.94
CA SER A 351 -17.21 -4.82 2.92
C SER A 351 -16.76 -3.42 3.33
N GLY A 352 -16.88 -3.04 4.60
CA GLY A 352 -16.32 -1.80 5.12
C GLY A 352 -14.79 -1.77 5.02
N GLY A 353 -14.14 -2.89 5.33
CA GLY A 353 -12.71 -3.09 5.15
C GLY A 353 -12.27 -3.04 3.68
N LEU A 354 -13.01 -3.70 2.78
CA LEU A 354 -12.78 -3.67 1.33
C LEU A 354 -12.74 -2.24 0.82
N CYS A 355 -13.73 -1.43 1.21
CA CYS A 355 -13.77 -0.03 0.84
C CYS A 355 -12.53 0.74 1.32
N GLY A 356 -12.09 0.48 2.56
CA GLY A 356 -10.92 1.13 3.14
C GLY A 356 -9.62 0.86 2.38
N PHE A 357 -9.33 -0.39 2.01
CA PHE A 357 -8.07 -0.68 1.30
C PHE A 357 -8.16 -0.49 -0.22
N MET A 358 -9.32 -0.75 -0.87
CA MET A 358 -9.48 -0.54 -2.32
C MET A 358 -9.56 0.93 -2.74
N LEU A 359 -9.77 1.82 -1.78
CA LEU A 359 -9.63 3.26 -1.95
C LEU A 359 -8.44 3.82 -1.18
N GLY A 360 -7.62 3.05 -0.47
CA GLY A 360 -6.56 3.66 0.31
C GLY A 360 -5.44 2.71 0.67
N THR A 361 -5.42 2.31 1.93
CA THR A 361 -4.37 1.45 2.48
C THR A 361 -4.99 0.41 3.40
N THR A 362 -4.23 -0.62 3.75
CA THR A 362 -4.64 -1.59 4.78
C THR A 362 -4.98 -0.90 6.11
N ALA A 363 -4.29 0.20 6.47
CA ALA A 363 -4.60 0.97 7.67
C ALA A 363 -6.02 1.60 7.62
N ASN A 364 -6.45 2.05 6.44
CA ASN A 364 -7.81 2.56 6.23
C ASN A 364 -8.87 1.47 6.36
N ALA A 365 -8.58 0.25 5.89
CA ALA A 365 -9.45 -0.90 6.09
C ALA A 365 -9.60 -1.22 7.58
N MET A 366 -8.48 -1.29 8.32
CA MET A 366 -8.49 -1.55 9.75
C MET A 366 -9.31 -0.52 10.52
N ALA A 367 -9.08 0.77 10.28
CA ALA A 367 -9.84 1.84 10.94
C ALA A 367 -11.34 1.80 10.61
N SER A 368 -11.70 1.44 9.37
CA SER A 368 -13.10 1.29 8.97
C SER A 368 -13.77 0.12 9.68
N MET A 369 -13.07 -1.02 9.78
CA MET A 369 -13.55 -2.21 10.50
C MET A 369 -13.62 -1.96 12.01
N GLU A 370 -12.64 -1.28 12.60
CA GLU A 370 -12.61 -0.92 14.03
C GLU A 370 -13.81 -0.04 14.40
N THR A 371 -14.11 0.98 13.58
CA THR A 371 -15.29 1.84 13.78
C THR A 371 -16.60 1.03 13.82
N ILE A 372 -16.71 -0.04 13.02
CA ILE A 372 -17.89 -0.90 12.98
C ILE A 372 -17.89 -1.86 14.19
N VAL A 373 -16.75 -2.47 14.49
CA VAL A 373 -16.59 -3.44 15.58
C VAL A 373 -16.80 -2.78 16.95
N ASP A 374 -16.31 -1.56 17.15
CA ASP A 374 -16.54 -0.79 18.38
C ASP A 374 -18.03 -0.57 18.66
N ARG A 375 -18.84 -0.48 17.60
CA ARG A 375 -20.27 -0.22 17.70
C ARG A 375 -21.12 -1.49 17.78
N TYR A 376 -20.72 -2.56 17.09
CA TYR A 376 -21.57 -3.74 16.86
C TYR A 376 -20.99 -5.05 17.41
N GLY A 377 -19.77 -5.06 17.94
CA GLY A 377 -19.10 -6.24 18.50
C GLY A 377 -18.01 -6.82 17.61
N PRO A 378 -17.28 -7.85 18.06
CA PRO A 378 -16.11 -8.39 17.35
C PRO A 378 -16.48 -9.11 16.04
N ALA A 379 -15.59 -9.02 15.04
CA ALA A 379 -15.70 -9.68 13.73
C ALA A 379 -14.43 -10.49 13.37
N PRO A 380 -14.20 -11.66 14.01
CA PRO A 380 -12.94 -12.38 13.89
C PRO A 380 -12.58 -12.79 12.46
N ARG A 381 -13.56 -13.17 11.63
CA ARG A 381 -13.28 -13.57 10.25
C ARG A 381 -12.86 -12.37 9.42
N ALA A 382 -13.50 -11.21 9.62
CA ALA A 382 -13.12 -9.99 8.91
C ALA A 382 -11.68 -9.55 9.20
N TYR A 383 -11.26 -9.62 10.47
CA TYR A 383 -9.90 -9.28 10.92
C TYR A 383 -8.82 -10.27 10.48
N LEU A 384 -9.21 -11.48 10.11
CA LEU A 384 -8.33 -12.46 9.50
C LEU A 384 -8.24 -12.23 7.98
N VAL A 385 -9.39 -12.12 7.32
CA VAL A 385 -9.46 -12.11 5.85
C VAL A 385 -8.95 -10.81 5.23
N VAL A 386 -9.47 -9.66 5.67
CA VAL A 386 -9.20 -8.37 5.02
C VAL A 386 -7.72 -8.00 5.08
N PRO A 387 -7.03 -8.12 6.23
CA PRO A 387 -5.64 -7.70 6.30
C PRO A 387 -4.69 -8.63 5.54
N MET A 388 -4.94 -9.95 5.53
CA MET A 388 -4.13 -10.87 4.74
C MET A 388 -4.20 -10.56 3.25
N VAL A 389 -5.41 -10.30 2.73
CA VAL A 389 -5.57 -9.91 1.32
C VAL A 389 -4.99 -8.53 1.06
N GLY A 390 -5.35 -7.56 1.91
CA GLY A 390 -5.03 -6.15 1.72
C GLY A 390 -3.57 -5.76 1.99
N ALA A 391 -2.81 -6.52 2.78
CA ALA A 391 -1.41 -6.21 3.10
C ALA A 391 -0.39 -6.93 2.21
N PHE A 392 -0.76 -8.09 1.64
CA PHE A 392 0.21 -8.97 0.97
C PHE A 392 -0.23 -9.32 -0.44
N PHE A 393 -1.38 -10.00 -0.58
CA PHE A 393 -1.76 -10.62 -1.85
C PHE A 393 -2.20 -9.61 -2.90
N ILE A 394 -2.96 -8.58 -2.49
CA ILE A 394 -3.47 -7.60 -3.44
C ILE A 394 -2.35 -6.73 -4.00
N ASP A 395 -1.39 -6.29 -3.19
CA ASP A 395 -0.28 -5.46 -3.66
C ASP A 395 0.58 -6.19 -4.69
N PHE A 396 0.88 -7.47 -4.43
CA PHE A 396 1.57 -8.34 -5.39
C PHE A 396 0.81 -8.45 -6.72
N THR A 397 -0.49 -8.73 -6.65
CA THR A 397 -1.31 -8.94 -7.86
C THR A 397 -1.56 -7.64 -8.60
N ASN A 398 -1.77 -6.54 -7.87
CA ASN A 398 -1.96 -5.22 -8.42
C ASN A 398 -0.71 -4.76 -9.18
N ALA A 399 0.50 -4.97 -8.62
CA ALA A 399 1.74 -4.68 -9.35
C ALA A 399 1.81 -5.42 -10.70
N LEU A 400 1.42 -6.70 -10.76
CA LEU A 400 1.35 -7.44 -12.02
C LEU A 400 0.29 -6.88 -12.97
N LEU A 401 -0.90 -6.55 -12.47
CA LEU A 401 -1.97 -5.94 -13.27
C LEU A 401 -1.53 -4.60 -13.86
N ILE A 402 -0.86 -3.75 -13.08
CA ILE A 402 -0.37 -2.45 -13.53
C ILE A 402 0.68 -2.62 -14.62
N THR A 403 1.60 -3.58 -14.47
CA THR A 403 2.55 -3.93 -15.52
C THR A 403 1.85 -4.38 -16.80
N VAL A 404 0.81 -5.21 -16.71
CA VAL A 404 0.02 -5.60 -17.89
C VAL A 404 -0.63 -4.37 -18.52
N CYS A 405 -1.22 -3.47 -17.71
CA CYS A 405 -1.81 -2.23 -18.21
C CYS A 405 -0.78 -1.36 -18.93
N LEU A 406 0.42 -1.21 -18.36
CA LEU A 406 1.52 -0.48 -18.98
C LEU A 406 1.86 -1.04 -20.36
N ASN A 407 2.06 -2.35 -20.50
CA ASN A 407 2.45 -2.93 -21.79
C ASN A 407 1.30 -2.95 -22.83
N ILE A 408 0.04 -2.83 -22.41
CA ILE A 408 -1.12 -2.77 -23.33
C ILE A 408 -1.36 -1.34 -23.84
N TRP A 409 -1.17 -0.33 -22.98
CA TRP A 409 -1.55 1.06 -23.25
C TRP A 409 -0.37 2.04 -23.29
N SER A 410 0.88 1.56 -23.27
CA SER A 410 2.10 2.36 -23.47
C SER A 410 2.32 2.78 -24.92
#